data_AF-A0A257XCC1-F1
#
_entry.id   AF-A0A257XCC1-F1
#
_cell.length_a   1.000
_cell.length_b   1.000
_cell.length_c   1.000
_cell.angle_alpha   90.00
_cell.angle_beta   90.00
_cell.angle_gamma   90.00
#
_symmetry.space_group_name_H-M   'P 1'
#
loop_
_entity.id
_entity.type
_entity.pdbx_description
1 polymer ?
#
loop_
_entity_poly.entity_id
_entity_poly.type
_entity_poly.pdbx_seq_one_letter_code
_entity_poly.pdbx_strand_id
1 'polypeptide(L)'
;PVGVHGAFYLFRRDLWQPLPADTINDDVILPMAIVAGGARAIYDRAMVATEEEPTAAAQDFRRRVRIASGNVQQALRLWRLADPRRPGLAFVFLSGKGLRALVPFFLVIALATNGLLAIAGLRFYQGMLIAQLAFYALAGVALLIPERMPRAARYAAYFVAGHAAGLVGAVRQLSGRDTGRWGRAGESGLDGHDEDFTHPLVRIGKRAFDLFFGACALVVLALVFVPVALAIKLTSRGPIFYRQIRVGQATPTCTHLFYLFKFRTMTVDAEARTGAVWATANDPRVTPIGRFMRKTRIDELPQAINVLKGEMSIVGPRPERPVFFQKLETEIPFYVERTFGLKPGITGLAQVNQGYD
;
A
#
# COMPACT_ATOMS: atom_id res chain seq x y z
N PRO A 1 -14.44 2.95 28.67
CA PRO A 1 -15.03 2.56 27.37
C PRO A 1 -13.97 1.88 26.50
N VAL A 2 -13.84 0.55 26.64
CA VAL A 2 -12.81 -0.20 25.92
C VAL A 2 -13.36 -0.58 24.55
N GLY A 3 -13.04 0.25 23.57
CA GLY A 3 -13.15 -0.07 22.16
C GLY A 3 -11.95 0.57 21.50
N VAL A 4 -10.93 -0.22 21.21
CA VAL A 4 -9.83 0.27 20.39
C VAL A 4 -10.39 0.46 18.99
N HIS A 5 -10.46 1.72 18.55
CA HIS A 5 -10.81 2.05 17.18
C HIS A 5 -9.58 1.72 16.33
N GLY A 6 -9.75 0.84 15.36
CA GLY A 6 -8.63 0.15 14.71
C GLY A 6 -7.62 1.01 13.95
N ALA A 7 -7.87 2.31 13.79
CA ALA A 7 -6.96 3.21 13.11
C ALA A 7 -5.81 3.74 13.99
N PHE A 8 -5.95 3.78 15.33
CA PHE A 8 -4.97 4.48 16.16
C PHE A 8 -4.85 3.89 17.57
N TYR A 9 -3.87 3.01 17.76
CA TYR A 9 -3.56 2.39 19.06
C TYR A 9 -2.10 2.00 19.20
N LEU A 10 -1.64 1.93 20.45
CA LEU A 10 -0.29 1.53 20.83
C LEU A 10 -0.39 0.38 21.82
N PHE A 11 0.48 -0.61 21.68
CA PHE A 11 0.61 -1.72 22.61
C PHE A 11 2.08 -2.13 22.72
N ARG A 12 2.41 -2.82 23.81
CA ARG A 12 3.79 -3.28 24.03
C ARG A 12 4.10 -4.45 23.08
N ARG A 13 5.30 -4.45 22.51
CA ARG A 13 5.72 -5.45 21.50
C ARG A 13 5.63 -6.89 21.99
N ASP A 14 5.90 -7.13 23.27
CA ASP A 14 5.82 -8.44 23.93
C ASP A 14 4.39 -9.02 23.99
N LEU A 15 3.37 -8.18 23.85
CA LEU A 15 1.97 -8.59 23.79
C LEU A 15 1.51 -8.96 22.36
N TRP A 16 2.37 -8.78 21.35
CA TRP A 16 2.04 -9.12 19.97
C TRP A 16 1.88 -10.63 19.79
N GLN A 17 0.82 -11.03 19.09
CA GLN A 17 0.63 -12.41 18.64
C GLN A 17 0.24 -12.41 17.16
N PRO A 18 0.75 -13.38 16.37
CA PRO A 18 0.35 -13.51 14.98
C PRO A 18 -1.15 -13.85 14.91
N LEU A 19 -1.89 -13.11 14.09
CA LEU A 19 -3.31 -13.36 13.87
C LEU A 19 -3.50 -14.45 12.79
N PRO A 20 -4.60 -15.22 12.86
CA PRO A 20 -4.99 -16.11 11.77
C PRO A 20 -5.09 -15.36 10.44
N ALA A 21 -4.68 -16.00 9.34
CA ALA A 21 -4.59 -15.35 8.03
C ALA A 21 -5.95 -14.88 7.47
N ASP A 22 -7.05 -15.46 7.94
CA ASP A 22 -8.43 -15.13 7.59
C ASP A 22 -9.06 -14.05 8.49
N THR A 23 -8.26 -13.38 9.34
CA THR A 23 -8.76 -12.28 10.17
C THR A 23 -9.23 -11.12 9.29
N ILE A 24 -10.44 -10.59 9.46
CA ILE A 24 -10.96 -9.52 8.60
C ILE A 24 -10.60 -8.13 9.13
N ASN A 25 -10.59 -8.00 10.46
CA ASN A 25 -10.40 -6.76 11.21
C ASN A 25 -9.29 -6.96 12.24
N ASP A 26 -8.06 -7.05 11.76
CA ASP A 26 -6.86 -7.18 12.59
C ASP A 26 -6.72 -6.02 13.57
N ASP A 27 -7.04 -4.83 13.07
CA ASP A 27 -7.11 -3.54 13.73
C ASP A 27 -7.91 -3.54 15.05
N VAL A 28 -8.95 -4.37 15.15
CA VAL A 28 -9.74 -4.57 16.37
C VAL A 28 -9.38 -5.87 17.08
N ILE A 29 -9.16 -6.95 16.32
CA ILE A 29 -8.96 -8.29 16.89
C ILE A 29 -7.69 -8.34 17.74
N LEU A 30 -6.57 -7.78 17.26
CA LEU A 30 -5.30 -7.80 17.97
C LEU A 30 -5.36 -7.08 19.33
N PRO A 31 -5.70 -5.77 19.40
CA PRO A 31 -5.73 -5.07 20.68
C PRO A 31 -6.79 -5.65 21.62
N MET A 32 -7.92 -6.13 21.09
CA MET A 32 -8.95 -6.71 21.93
C MET A 32 -8.60 -8.11 22.45
N ALA A 33 -7.82 -8.90 21.70
CA ALA A 33 -7.27 -10.16 22.20
C ALA A 33 -6.29 -9.93 23.36
N ILE A 34 -5.47 -8.87 23.27
CA ILE A 34 -4.57 -8.44 24.35
C ILE A 34 -5.37 -8.08 25.62
N VAL A 35 -6.47 -7.33 25.48
CA VAL A 35 -7.37 -7.02 26.61
C VAL A 35 -8.05 -8.28 27.16
N ALA A 36 -8.46 -9.20 26.28
CA ALA A 36 -9.02 -10.49 26.70
C ALA A 36 -8.01 -11.28 27.56
N GLY A 37 -6.72 -11.21 27.21
CA GLY A 37 -5.59 -11.77 27.96
C GLY A 37 -5.35 -11.13 29.34
N GLY A 38 -6.05 -10.04 29.70
CA GLY A 38 -5.96 -9.40 31.00
C GLY A 38 -5.18 -8.08 31.01
N ALA A 39 -4.66 -7.64 29.87
CA ALA A 39 -4.00 -6.35 29.77
C ALA A 39 -5.00 -5.20 30.00
N ARG A 40 -4.50 -4.10 30.58
CA ARG A 40 -5.27 -2.87 30.79
C ARG A 40 -5.23 -1.99 29.56
N ALA A 41 -6.39 -1.65 29.02
CA ALA A 41 -6.53 -0.62 27.98
C ALA A 41 -6.69 0.77 28.62
N ILE A 42 -5.98 1.76 28.09
CA ILE A 42 -6.09 3.17 28.46
C ILE A 42 -6.57 3.93 27.22
N TYR A 43 -7.61 4.74 27.39
CA TYR A 43 -8.17 5.57 26.34
C TYR A 43 -7.71 7.01 26.53
N ASP A 44 -6.93 7.52 25.58
CA ASP A 44 -6.49 8.92 25.54
C ASP A 44 -7.38 9.73 24.59
N ARG A 45 -7.96 10.82 25.09
CA ARG A 45 -8.83 11.71 24.29
C ARG A 45 -8.03 12.66 23.40
N ALA A 46 -6.74 12.81 23.62
CA ALA A 46 -5.87 13.66 22.80
C ALA A 46 -5.40 12.95 21.52
N MET A 47 -5.52 11.63 21.44
CA MET A 47 -5.24 10.87 20.22
C MET A 47 -6.38 11.06 19.20
N VAL A 48 -6.17 11.95 18.23
CA VAL A 48 -7.12 12.26 17.15
C VAL A 48 -6.50 11.89 15.81
N ALA A 49 -7.30 11.27 14.93
CA ALA A 49 -6.94 10.97 13.56
C ALA A 49 -8.01 11.55 12.61
N THR A 50 -7.58 12.01 11.44
CA THR A 50 -8.45 12.56 10.39
C THR A 50 -8.42 11.63 9.19
N GLU A 51 -9.58 11.18 8.71
CA GLU A 51 -9.72 10.39 7.48
C GLU A 51 -9.80 11.37 6.30
N GLU A 52 -8.78 11.40 5.44
CA GLU A 52 -8.69 12.36 4.31
C GLU A 52 -9.34 11.85 3.02
N GLU A 53 -9.59 10.55 2.88
CA GLU A 53 -10.12 9.96 1.65
C GLU A 53 -11.66 10.00 1.58
N PRO A 54 -12.24 10.61 0.54
CA PRO A 54 -13.68 10.56 0.33
C PRO A 54 -14.10 9.14 -0.09
N THR A 55 -15.06 8.56 0.64
CA THR A 55 -15.62 7.24 0.28
C THR A 55 -16.51 7.36 -0.95
N ALA A 56 -16.13 6.70 -2.05
CA ALA A 56 -16.98 6.62 -3.23
C ALA A 56 -18.26 5.80 -2.95
N ALA A 57 -19.43 6.37 -3.26
CA ALA A 57 -20.74 5.75 -2.99
C ALA A 57 -20.90 4.35 -3.61
N ALA A 58 -20.27 4.09 -4.76
CA ALA A 58 -20.31 2.80 -5.46
C ALA A 58 -19.62 1.65 -4.71
N GLN A 59 -18.77 1.95 -3.71
CA GLN A 59 -18.05 0.94 -2.92
C GLN A 59 -18.64 0.75 -1.51
N ASP A 60 -19.59 1.60 -1.09
CA ASP A 60 -20.09 1.66 0.28
C ASP A 60 -20.78 0.36 0.71
N PHE A 61 -21.60 -0.25 -0.17
CA PHE A 61 -22.27 -1.53 0.15
C PHE A 61 -21.26 -2.67 0.37
N ARG A 62 -20.27 -2.82 -0.52
CA ARG A 62 -19.23 -3.84 -0.39
C ARG A 62 -18.41 -3.65 0.89
N ARG A 63 -18.04 -2.41 1.21
CA ARG A 63 -17.36 -2.05 2.46
C ARG A 63 -18.21 -2.46 3.67
N ARG A 64 -19.50 -2.14 3.70
CA ARG A 64 -20.43 -2.51 4.78
C ARG A 64 -20.56 -4.02 4.94
N VAL A 65 -20.64 -4.78 3.84
CA VAL A 65 -20.66 -6.26 3.88
C VAL A 65 -19.40 -6.81 4.53
N ARG A 66 -18.21 -6.28 4.15
CA ARG A 66 -16.94 -6.69 4.78
C ARG A 66 -16.90 -6.35 6.27
N ILE A 67 -17.29 -5.12 6.65
CA ILE A 67 -17.36 -4.70 8.06
C ILE A 67 -18.32 -5.59 8.86
N ALA A 68 -19.46 -5.96 8.27
CA ALA A 68 -20.42 -6.85 8.90
C ALA A 68 -19.85 -8.25 9.13
N SER A 69 -19.21 -8.84 8.12
CA SER A 69 -18.50 -10.12 8.25
C SER A 69 -17.47 -10.07 9.37
N GLY A 70 -16.66 -9.01 9.41
CA GLY A 70 -15.67 -8.78 10.45
C GLY A 70 -16.27 -8.60 11.84
N ASN A 71 -17.41 -7.92 11.98
CA ASN A 71 -18.12 -7.81 13.27
C ASN A 71 -18.59 -9.17 13.79
N VAL A 72 -19.09 -10.06 12.91
CA VAL A 72 -19.44 -11.44 13.30
C VAL A 72 -18.20 -12.22 13.73
N GLN A 73 -17.12 -12.12 12.97
CA GLN A 73 -15.86 -12.77 13.32
C GLN A 73 -15.31 -12.29 14.67
N GLN A 74 -15.39 -10.98 14.95
CA GLN A 74 -15.02 -10.39 16.24
C GLN A 74 -15.88 -10.93 17.38
N ALA A 75 -17.19 -11.01 17.20
CA ALA A 75 -18.10 -11.54 18.21
C ALA A 75 -17.77 -13.01 18.56
N LEU A 76 -17.39 -13.81 17.57
CA LEU A 76 -17.01 -15.22 17.76
C LEU A 76 -15.60 -15.38 18.37
N ARG A 77 -14.58 -14.73 17.80
CA ARG A 77 -13.17 -14.90 18.22
C ARG A 77 -12.87 -14.27 19.56
N LEU A 78 -13.52 -13.16 19.88
CA LEU A 78 -13.30 -12.42 21.11
C LEU A 78 -14.35 -12.74 22.18
N TRP A 79 -15.06 -13.88 22.08
CA TRP A 79 -16.12 -14.27 23.02
C TRP A 79 -15.66 -14.25 24.49
N ARG A 80 -14.36 -14.48 24.75
CA ARG A 80 -13.76 -14.36 26.10
C ARG A 80 -13.93 -12.98 26.73
N LEU A 81 -14.20 -11.93 25.96
CA LEU A 81 -14.51 -10.59 26.48
C LEU A 81 -15.89 -10.52 27.14
N ALA A 82 -16.78 -11.47 26.86
CA ALA A 82 -18.08 -11.59 27.51
C ALA A 82 -18.02 -12.24 28.91
N ASP A 83 -16.83 -12.32 29.52
CA ASP A 83 -16.63 -12.92 30.85
C ASP A 83 -17.43 -12.15 31.93
N PRO A 84 -18.38 -12.81 32.63
CA PRO A 84 -19.16 -12.21 33.72
C PRO A 84 -18.30 -11.63 34.86
N ARG A 85 -17.06 -12.11 35.03
CA ARG A 85 -16.11 -11.59 36.04
C ARG A 85 -15.66 -10.16 35.74
N ARG A 86 -15.85 -9.66 34.51
CA ARG A 86 -15.52 -8.30 34.07
C ARG A 86 -16.78 -7.63 33.50
N PRO A 87 -17.80 -7.33 34.33
CA PRO A 87 -19.15 -6.98 33.85
C PRO A 87 -19.19 -5.75 32.95
N GLY A 88 -18.37 -4.73 33.22
CA GLY A 88 -18.28 -3.54 32.36
C GLY A 88 -17.70 -3.84 30.97
N LEU A 89 -16.71 -4.74 30.89
CA LEU A 89 -16.13 -5.18 29.62
C LEU A 89 -17.11 -6.06 28.85
N ALA A 90 -17.74 -7.02 29.54
CA ALA A 90 -18.73 -7.91 28.96
C ALA A 90 -19.93 -7.14 28.41
N PHE A 91 -20.45 -6.16 29.15
CA PHE A 91 -21.55 -5.32 28.69
C PHE A 91 -21.19 -4.54 27.42
N VAL A 92 -20.01 -3.89 27.38
CA VAL A 92 -19.56 -3.11 26.21
C VAL A 92 -19.35 -4.02 25.00
N PHE A 93 -18.76 -5.20 25.20
CA PHE A 93 -18.55 -6.17 24.13
C PHE A 93 -19.86 -6.73 23.59
N LEU A 94 -20.75 -7.21 24.47
CA LEU A 94 -22.03 -7.79 24.09
C LEU A 94 -22.94 -6.76 23.43
N SER A 95 -23.05 -5.54 23.96
CA SER A 95 -23.87 -4.48 23.36
C SER A 95 -23.29 -3.96 22.04
N GLY A 96 -21.96 -3.74 21.98
CA GLY A 96 -21.31 -3.09 20.85
C GLY A 96 -20.96 -4.02 19.68
N LYS A 97 -20.67 -5.30 19.95
CA LYS A 97 -20.21 -6.27 18.95
C LYS A 97 -21.15 -7.46 18.83
N GLY A 98 -21.58 -8.04 19.95
CA GLY A 98 -22.52 -9.16 19.96
C GLY A 98 -23.88 -8.82 19.36
N LEU A 99 -24.60 -7.88 19.98
CA LEU A 99 -25.96 -7.53 19.57
C LEU A 99 -25.99 -6.97 18.15
N ARG A 100 -25.01 -6.14 17.77
CA ARG A 100 -24.89 -5.57 16.42
C ARG A 100 -24.80 -6.63 15.33
N ALA A 101 -24.10 -7.74 15.59
CA ALA A 101 -24.03 -8.88 14.67
C ALA A 101 -25.38 -9.62 14.53
N LEU A 102 -26.23 -9.57 15.55
CA LEU A 102 -27.52 -10.28 15.60
C LEU A 102 -28.70 -9.45 15.06
N VAL A 103 -28.65 -8.12 15.12
CA VAL A 103 -29.77 -7.25 14.70
C VAL A 103 -30.32 -7.60 13.30
N PRO A 104 -29.49 -7.83 12.25
CA PRO A 104 -30.02 -8.17 10.93
C PRO A 104 -30.88 -9.44 10.92
N PHE A 105 -30.52 -10.45 11.72
CA PHE A 105 -31.31 -11.68 11.85
C PHE A 105 -32.62 -11.43 12.58
N PHE A 106 -32.60 -10.62 13.65
CA PHE A 106 -33.83 -10.25 14.36
C PHE A 106 -34.81 -9.49 13.48
N LEU A 107 -34.32 -8.63 12.58
CA LEU A 107 -35.19 -7.92 11.62
C LEU A 107 -35.87 -8.87 10.63
N VAL A 108 -35.15 -9.89 10.14
CA VAL A 108 -35.72 -10.93 9.26
C VAL A 108 -36.73 -11.79 10.02
N ILE A 109 -36.39 -12.22 11.23
CA ILE A 109 -37.29 -13.00 12.10
C ILE A 109 -38.56 -12.18 12.40
N ALA A 110 -38.43 -10.89 12.71
CA ALA A 110 -39.55 -10.01 12.95
C ALA A 110 -40.46 -9.89 11.72
N LEU A 111 -39.89 -9.70 10.52
CA LEU A 111 -40.65 -9.68 9.27
C LEU A 111 -41.41 -11.00 9.04
N ALA A 112 -40.74 -12.14 9.20
CA ALA A 112 -41.33 -13.46 9.01
C ALA A 112 -42.45 -13.73 10.02
N THR A 113 -42.22 -13.39 11.29
CA THR A 113 -43.18 -13.57 12.38
C THR A 113 -44.40 -12.68 12.19
N ASN A 114 -44.21 -11.42 11.80
CA ASN A 114 -45.31 -10.52 11.45
C ASN A 114 -46.12 -11.06 10.28
N GLY A 115 -45.46 -11.60 9.24
CA GLY A 115 -46.12 -12.24 8.11
C GLY A 115 -46.97 -13.44 8.49
N LEU A 116 -46.40 -14.39 9.25
CA LEU A 116 -47.11 -15.59 9.71
C LEU A 116 -48.32 -15.25 10.57
N LEU A 117 -48.17 -14.33 11.53
CA LEU A 117 -49.25 -13.91 12.42
C LEU A 117 -50.32 -13.07 11.71
N ALA A 118 -49.94 -12.31 10.68
CA ALA A 118 -50.88 -11.59 9.82
C ALA A 118 -51.75 -12.55 9.00
N ILE A 119 -51.16 -13.62 8.44
CA ILE A 119 -51.87 -14.69 7.72
C ILE A 119 -52.80 -15.47 8.64
N ALA A 120 -52.40 -15.67 9.90
CA ALA A 120 -53.25 -16.29 10.93
C ALA A 120 -54.45 -15.43 11.36
N GLY A 121 -54.65 -14.24 10.76
CA GLY A 121 -55.83 -13.41 10.98
C GLY A 121 -55.72 -12.42 12.14
N LEU A 122 -54.55 -12.26 12.75
CA LEU A 122 -54.34 -11.34 13.87
C LEU A 122 -54.19 -9.90 13.35
N ARG A 123 -55.23 -9.07 13.56
CA ARG A 123 -55.31 -7.67 13.06
C ARG A 123 -54.11 -6.80 13.44
N PHE A 124 -53.60 -6.94 14.66
CA PHE A 124 -52.44 -6.18 15.12
C PHE A 124 -51.19 -6.45 14.24
N TYR A 125 -50.93 -7.71 13.93
CA TYR A 125 -49.77 -8.12 13.11
C TYR A 125 -49.96 -7.77 11.64
N GLN A 126 -51.19 -7.71 11.13
CA GLN A 126 -51.47 -7.17 9.80
C GLN A 126 -51.07 -5.69 9.71
N GLY A 127 -51.44 -4.88 10.71
CA GLY A 127 -51.01 -3.48 10.80
C GLY A 127 -49.49 -3.32 10.89
N MET A 128 -48.84 -4.13 11.73
CA MET A 128 -47.37 -4.14 11.85
C MET A 128 -46.67 -4.54 10.55
N LEU A 129 -47.17 -5.56 9.86
CA LEU A 129 -46.64 -5.98 8.57
C LEU A 129 -46.77 -4.87 7.52
N ILE A 130 -47.93 -4.22 7.41
CA ILE A 130 -48.14 -3.10 6.49
C ILE A 130 -47.16 -1.96 6.79
N ALA A 131 -47.01 -1.58 8.07
CA ALA A 131 -46.08 -0.53 8.47
C ALA A 131 -44.62 -0.89 8.13
N GLN A 132 -44.22 -2.15 8.37
CA GLN A 132 -42.88 -2.65 8.07
C GLN A 132 -42.60 -2.69 6.57
N LEU A 133 -43.55 -3.15 5.76
CA LEU A 133 -43.44 -3.16 4.29
C LEU A 133 -43.40 -1.74 3.73
N ALA A 134 -44.20 -0.81 4.25
CA ALA A 134 -44.16 0.60 3.87
C ALA A 134 -42.79 1.24 4.19
N PHE A 135 -42.22 0.93 5.35
CA PHE A 135 -40.87 1.38 5.72
C PHE A 135 -39.79 0.85 4.75
N TYR A 136 -39.85 -0.43 4.37
CA TYR A 136 -38.92 -1.01 3.40
C TYR A 136 -39.14 -0.48 1.98
N ALA A 137 -40.38 -0.22 1.58
CA ALA A 137 -40.68 0.42 0.30
C ALA A 137 -40.10 1.85 0.23
N LEU A 138 -40.30 2.65 1.30
CA LEU A 138 -39.72 3.98 1.42
C LEU A 138 -38.18 3.94 1.33
N ALA A 139 -37.55 3.01 2.03
CA ALA A 139 -36.11 2.82 1.97
C ALA A 139 -35.64 2.42 0.56
N GLY A 140 -36.36 1.53 -0.13
CA GLY A 140 -36.07 1.11 -1.50
C GLY A 140 -36.11 2.28 -2.49
N VAL A 141 -37.17 3.10 -2.44
CA VAL A 141 -37.27 4.33 -3.25
C VAL A 141 -36.11 5.27 -2.95
N ALA A 142 -35.77 5.45 -1.66
CA ALA A 142 -34.69 6.34 -1.27
C ALA A 142 -33.28 5.86 -1.61
N LEU A 143 -33.09 4.56 -1.85
CA LEU A 143 -31.84 4.03 -2.40
C LEU A 143 -31.71 4.27 -3.91
N LEU A 144 -32.82 4.35 -4.64
CA LEU A 144 -32.83 4.58 -6.09
C LEU A 144 -32.66 6.06 -6.45
N ILE A 145 -33.24 6.97 -5.65
CA ILE A 145 -33.23 8.41 -5.92
C ILE A 145 -32.84 9.24 -4.68
N PRO A 146 -31.64 9.03 -4.11
CA PRO A 146 -31.25 9.59 -2.81
C PRO A 146 -31.26 11.13 -2.77
N GLU A 147 -30.94 11.80 -3.87
CA GLU A 147 -30.87 13.27 -3.93
C GLU A 147 -32.23 13.97 -3.83
N ARG A 148 -33.31 13.28 -4.23
CA ARG A 148 -34.66 13.85 -4.27
C ARG A 148 -35.49 13.54 -3.02
N MET A 149 -34.92 12.84 -2.05
CA MET A 149 -35.64 12.34 -0.89
C MET A 149 -35.46 13.19 0.37
N PRO A 150 -36.51 13.33 1.20
CA PRO A 150 -36.41 14.02 2.48
C PRO A 150 -35.49 13.27 3.46
N ARG A 151 -34.97 13.98 4.46
CA ARG A 151 -34.02 13.44 5.45
C ARG A 151 -34.50 12.12 6.08
N ALA A 152 -35.77 12.03 6.47
CA ALA A 152 -36.34 10.83 7.08
C ALA A 152 -36.27 9.59 6.17
N ALA A 153 -36.56 9.74 4.88
CA ALA A 153 -36.48 8.64 3.91
C ALA A 153 -35.03 8.20 3.66
N ARG A 154 -34.07 9.14 3.68
CA ARG A 154 -32.64 8.81 3.61
C ARG A 154 -32.15 8.06 4.84
N TYR A 155 -32.67 8.37 6.03
CA TYR A 155 -32.39 7.56 7.23
C TYR A 155 -32.95 6.15 7.13
N ALA A 156 -34.16 5.99 6.56
CA ALA A 156 -34.73 4.67 6.30
C ALA A 156 -33.85 3.86 5.32
N ALA A 157 -33.43 4.48 4.20
CA ALA A 157 -32.49 3.89 3.25
C ALA A 157 -31.16 3.48 3.91
N TYR A 158 -30.56 4.37 4.70
CA TYR A 158 -29.32 4.10 5.43
C TYR A 158 -29.48 2.92 6.40
N PHE A 159 -30.58 2.92 7.16
CA PHE A 159 -30.89 1.85 8.13
C PHE A 159 -31.06 0.50 7.42
N VAL A 160 -31.89 0.44 6.37
CA VAL A 160 -32.18 -0.81 5.65
C VAL A 160 -30.95 -1.30 4.91
N ALA A 161 -30.23 -0.44 4.17
CA ALA A 161 -29.02 -0.83 3.46
C ALA A 161 -27.92 -1.31 4.43
N GLY A 162 -27.76 -0.65 5.57
CA GLY A 162 -26.81 -1.05 6.60
C GLY A 162 -27.09 -2.44 7.16
N HIS A 163 -28.35 -2.75 7.49
CA HIS A 163 -28.73 -4.07 8.01
C HIS A 163 -28.79 -5.14 6.92
N ALA A 164 -29.13 -4.80 5.68
CA ALA A 164 -29.06 -5.72 4.56
C ALA A 164 -27.61 -6.16 4.28
N ALA A 165 -26.68 -5.19 4.22
CA ALA A 165 -25.25 -5.48 4.15
C ALA A 165 -24.77 -6.29 5.38
N GLY A 166 -25.31 -5.93 6.57
CA GLY A 166 -25.17 -6.67 7.83
C GLY A 166 -25.48 -8.16 7.70
N LEU A 167 -26.67 -8.47 7.19
CA LEU A 167 -27.15 -9.84 7.00
C LEU A 167 -26.29 -10.59 6.00
N VAL A 168 -25.99 -9.99 4.84
CA VAL A 168 -25.15 -10.61 3.81
C VAL A 168 -23.75 -10.93 4.36
N GLY A 169 -23.11 -9.97 5.03
CA GLY A 169 -21.79 -10.18 5.65
C GLY A 169 -21.83 -11.26 6.72
N ALA A 170 -22.85 -11.28 7.57
CA ALA A 170 -23.00 -12.30 8.60
C ALA A 170 -23.19 -13.71 8.02
N VAL A 171 -24.03 -13.86 6.99
CA VAL A 171 -24.23 -15.14 6.30
C VAL A 171 -22.94 -15.60 5.63
N ARG A 172 -22.20 -14.71 4.97
CA ARG A 172 -20.90 -15.07 4.35
C ARG A 172 -19.88 -15.54 5.39
N GLN A 173 -19.78 -14.87 6.53
CA GLN A 173 -18.90 -15.29 7.62
C GLN A 173 -19.28 -16.66 8.19
N LEU A 174 -20.57 -16.87 8.49
CA LEU A 174 -21.08 -18.11 9.09
C LEU A 174 -21.01 -19.30 8.12
N SER A 175 -21.11 -19.04 6.82
CA SER A 175 -20.97 -20.07 5.77
C SER A 175 -19.53 -20.34 5.35
N GLY A 176 -18.53 -19.68 5.96
CA GLY A 176 -17.12 -19.87 5.64
C GLY A 176 -16.72 -19.35 4.26
N ARG A 177 -17.45 -18.39 3.69
CA ARG A 177 -17.11 -17.77 2.39
C ARG A 177 -16.04 -16.69 2.49
N ASP A 178 -15.80 -16.17 3.70
CA ASP A 178 -14.81 -15.14 3.99
C ASP A 178 -13.57 -15.75 4.68
N THR A 179 -12.95 -16.73 4.03
CA THR A 179 -11.68 -17.38 4.45
C THR A 179 -10.46 -16.84 3.72
N GLY A 180 -10.62 -15.76 2.96
CA GLY A 180 -9.55 -15.15 2.18
C GLY A 180 -8.40 -14.75 3.09
N ARG A 181 -7.16 -15.09 2.69
CA ARG A 181 -5.96 -14.57 3.36
C ARG A 181 -5.88 -13.06 3.12
N TRP A 182 -5.30 -12.33 4.07
CA TRP A 182 -4.78 -10.99 3.79
C TRP A 182 -3.86 -11.06 2.56
N GLY A 183 -4.34 -10.54 1.43
CA GLY A 183 -3.50 -10.10 0.34
C GLY A 183 -3.24 -8.61 0.51
N ARG A 184 -2.16 -8.10 -0.06
CA ARG A 184 -2.03 -6.66 -0.24
C ARG A 184 -3.27 -6.16 -0.99
N ALA A 185 -3.73 -4.94 -0.69
CA ALA A 185 -4.76 -4.31 -1.51
C ALA A 185 -4.23 -4.27 -2.96
N GLY A 186 -4.78 -5.13 -3.83
CA GLY A 186 -4.24 -5.42 -5.18
C GLY A 186 -4.04 -6.91 -5.51
N GLU A 187 -3.89 -7.79 -4.52
CA GLU A 187 -3.56 -9.22 -4.75
C GLU A 187 -4.78 -10.17 -4.76
N SER A 188 -5.99 -9.71 -4.44
CA SER A 188 -7.19 -10.56 -4.52
C SER A 188 -7.74 -10.58 -5.93
N GLY A 189 -7.24 -11.56 -6.67
CA GLY A 189 -7.51 -11.91 -8.07
C GLY A 189 -8.83 -11.45 -8.66
N LEU A 190 -8.72 -10.51 -9.61
CA LEU A 190 -9.29 -10.54 -10.95
C LEU A 190 -8.32 -9.70 -11.81
N ASP A 191 -7.66 -10.34 -12.76
CA ASP A 191 -6.93 -9.75 -13.89
C ASP A 191 -5.83 -8.72 -13.59
N GLY A 192 -4.57 -9.18 -13.59
CA GLY A 192 -3.45 -8.62 -14.37
C GLY A 192 -3.20 -7.10 -14.42
N HIS A 193 -3.77 -6.29 -13.53
CA HIS A 193 -3.58 -4.85 -13.54
C HIS A 193 -2.57 -4.44 -12.46
N ASP A 194 -1.32 -4.39 -12.93
CA ASP A 194 -0.29 -3.41 -12.57
C ASP A 194 -0.23 -3.02 -11.08
N GLU A 195 0.63 -3.70 -10.33
CA GLU A 195 1.22 -3.25 -9.05
C GLU A 195 2.10 -1.98 -9.20
N ASP A 196 1.95 -1.26 -10.31
CA ASP A 196 2.63 -0.01 -10.58
C ASP A 196 1.67 1.13 -10.25
N PHE A 197 2.02 1.97 -9.29
CA PHE A 197 1.34 3.23 -8.98
C PHE A 197 1.34 4.24 -10.15
N THR A 198 1.86 3.86 -11.32
CA THR A 198 1.94 4.69 -12.52
C THR A 198 0.97 4.20 -13.59
N HIS A 199 0.11 5.11 -14.03
CA HIS A 199 -0.86 4.83 -15.09
C HIS A 199 -0.17 4.24 -16.35
N PRO A 200 -0.73 3.20 -17.00
CA PRO A 200 -0.07 2.51 -18.12
C PRO A 200 0.41 3.44 -19.24
N LEU A 201 -0.38 4.49 -19.57
CA LEU A 201 0.03 5.51 -20.55
C LEU A 201 1.28 6.29 -20.13
N VAL A 202 1.42 6.61 -18.84
CA VAL A 202 2.61 7.30 -18.30
C VAL A 202 3.83 6.39 -18.42
N ARG A 203 3.67 5.09 -18.13
CA ARG A 203 4.74 4.10 -18.26
C ARG A 203 5.19 3.93 -19.71
N ILE A 204 4.24 3.79 -20.64
CA ILE A 204 4.52 3.71 -22.08
C ILE A 204 5.21 4.99 -22.57
N GLY A 205 4.66 6.16 -22.23
CA GLY A 205 5.24 7.45 -22.61
C GLY A 205 6.66 7.64 -22.06
N LYS A 206 6.87 7.28 -20.79
CA LYS A 206 8.19 7.31 -20.15
C LYS A 206 9.18 6.36 -20.82
N ARG A 207 8.75 5.15 -21.19
CA ARG A 207 9.63 4.21 -21.91
C ARG A 207 9.95 4.69 -23.32
N ALA A 208 9.00 5.28 -24.04
CA ALA A 208 9.24 5.88 -25.35
C ALA A 208 10.25 7.04 -25.26
N PHE A 209 10.09 7.91 -24.26
CA PHE A 209 11.05 8.99 -23.95
C PHE A 209 12.45 8.42 -23.69
N ASP A 210 12.57 7.39 -22.84
CA ASP A 210 13.85 6.77 -22.52
C ASP A 210 14.53 6.14 -23.74
N LEU A 211 13.76 5.48 -24.60
CA LEU A 211 14.30 4.88 -25.83
C LEU A 211 14.76 5.94 -26.82
N PHE A 212 13.99 7.01 -27.01
CA PHE A 212 14.35 8.11 -27.91
C PHE A 212 15.65 8.80 -27.47
N PHE A 213 15.70 9.31 -26.23
CA PHE A 213 16.88 10.01 -25.73
C PHE A 213 18.06 9.06 -25.49
N GLY A 214 17.80 7.80 -25.13
CA GLY A 214 18.82 6.76 -25.04
C GLY A 214 19.47 6.44 -26.40
N ALA A 215 18.67 6.39 -27.47
CA ALA A 215 19.17 6.21 -28.83
C ALA A 215 20.00 7.42 -29.30
N CYS A 216 19.52 8.66 -29.05
CA CYS A 216 20.28 9.87 -29.35
C CYS A 216 21.63 9.88 -28.61
N ALA A 217 21.64 9.54 -27.32
CA ALA A 217 22.87 9.45 -26.53
C ALA A 217 23.82 8.36 -27.05
N LEU A 218 23.30 7.25 -27.59
CA LEU A 218 24.11 6.20 -28.20
C LEU A 218 24.77 6.66 -29.50
N VAL A 219 24.09 7.48 -30.32
CA VAL A 219 24.67 8.09 -31.52
C VAL A 219 25.81 9.05 -31.14
N VAL A 220 25.60 9.88 -30.12
CA VAL A 220 26.66 10.77 -29.59
C VAL A 220 27.82 9.95 -29.04
N LEU A 221 27.53 8.89 -28.28
CA LEU A 221 28.54 7.97 -27.78
C LEU A 221 29.38 7.38 -28.93
N ALA A 222 28.75 6.92 -30.01
CA ALA A 222 29.46 6.35 -31.16
C ALA A 222 30.42 7.36 -31.80
N LEU A 223 30.00 8.63 -31.93
CA LEU A 223 30.83 9.70 -32.48
C LEU A 223 32.04 10.02 -31.59
N VAL A 224 31.85 10.09 -30.28
CA VAL A 224 32.92 10.46 -29.33
C VAL A 224 33.74 9.25 -28.83
N PHE A 225 33.31 8.02 -29.14
CA PHE A 225 33.91 6.81 -28.57
C PHE A 225 35.40 6.70 -28.91
N VAL A 226 35.77 6.82 -30.18
CA VAL A 226 37.15 6.67 -30.64
C VAL A 226 38.11 7.67 -29.98
N PRO A 227 37.86 9.00 -30.02
CA PRO A 227 38.77 9.96 -29.39
C PRO A 227 38.85 9.78 -27.87
N VAL A 228 37.73 9.48 -27.20
CA VAL A 228 37.71 9.26 -25.75
C VAL A 228 38.47 7.99 -25.37
N ALA A 229 38.25 6.89 -26.10
CA ALA A 229 38.94 5.63 -25.89
C ALA A 229 40.45 5.78 -26.05
N LEU A 230 40.90 6.49 -27.08
CA LEU A 230 42.31 6.79 -27.31
C LEU A 230 42.89 7.63 -26.17
N ALA A 231 42.20 8.70 -25.77
CA ALA A 231 42.65 9.56 -24.68
C ALA A 231 42.78 8.79 -23.35
N ILE A 232 41.86 7.87 -23.05
CA ILE A 232 41.92 6.99 -21.87
C ILE A 232 43.12 6.05 -21.94
N LYS A 233 43.37 5.42 -23.10
CA LYS A 233 44.48 4.47 -23.31
C LYS A 233 45.85 5.14 -23.27
N LEU A 234 45.97 6.36 -23.79
CA LEU A 234 47.20 7.15 -23.75
C LEU A 234 47.49 7.68 -22.33
N THR A 235 46.45 7.96 -21.53
CA THR A 235 46.63 8.51 -20.18
C THR A 235 46.84 7.43 -19.11
N SER A 236 46.21 6.25 -19.23
CA SER A 236 46.38 5.17 -18.25
C SER A 236 46.19 3.77 -18.84
N ARG A 237 46.97 2.78 -18.36
CA ARG A 237 46.86 1.38 -18.80
C ARG A 237 45.56 0.72 -18.29
N GLY A 238 45.00 -0.22 -19.04
CA GLY A 238 43.80 -1.02 -18.67
C GLY A 238 42.56 -0.79 -19.54
N PRO A 239 41.34 -1.17 -19.09
CA PRO A 239 40.11 -1.15 -19.89
C PRO A 239 39.54 0.26 -20.09
N ILE A 240 38.85 0.48 -21.22
CA ILE A 240 38.19 1.76 -21.55
C ILE A 240 36.93 1.98 -20.69
N PHE A 241 36.13 0.93 -20.54
CA PHE A 241 34.92 0.96 -19.74
C PHE A 241 35.19 0.57 -18.29
N TYR A 242 34.52 1.27 -17.39
CA TYR A 242 34.36 0.91 -16.00
C TYR A 242 32.95 0.34 -15.80
N ARG A 243 32.86 -0.77 -15.07
CA ARG A 243 31.59 -1.44 -14.75
C ARG A 243 31.46 -1.53 -13.24
N GLN A 244 30.27 -1.21 -12.74
CA GLN A 244 30.01 -1.26 -11.30
C GLN A 244 28.59 -1.75 -11.03
N ILE A 245 28.45 -2.64 -10.04
CA ILE A 245 27.14 -3.09 -9.58
C ILE A 245 26.44 -1.92 -8.87
N ARG A 246 25.20 -1.67 -9.28
CA ARG A 246 24.33 -0.64 -8.74
C ARG A 246 22.96 -1.20 -8.40
N VAL A 247 22.31 -0.54 -7.46
CA VAL A 247 20.92 -0.82 -7.08
C VAL A 247 19.98 -0.27 -8.16
N GLY A 248 19.14 -1.15 -8.66
CA GLY A 248 18.15 -0.94 -9.72
C GLY A 248 16.75 -0.67 -9.17
N GLN A 249 15.75 -0.98 -9.99
CA GLN A 249 14.34 -0.89 -9.60
C GLN A 249 14.03 -1.87 -8.45
N ALA A 250 13.28 -1.40 -7.46
CA ALA A 250 12.72 -2.22 -6.40
C ALA A 250 11.31 -2.68 -6.79
N THR A 251 11.00 -3.93 -6.47
CA THR A 251 9.69 -4.58 -6.64
C THR A 251 9.21 -5.08 -5.27
N PRO A 252 7.92 -5.48 -5.14
CA PRO A 252 7.41 -6.09 -3.92
C PRO A 252 8.24 -7.26 -3.38
N THR A 253 8.88 -8.01 -4.27
CA THR A 253 9.58 -9.27 -3.96
C THR A 253 11.10 -9.12 -3.88
N CYS A 254 11.69 -8.18 -4.61
CA CYS A 254 13.14 -8.03 -4.65
C CYS A 254 13.58 -6.66 -5.18
N THR A 255 14.85 -6.31 -4.89
CA THR A 255 15.52 -5.16 -5.50
C THR A 255 16.50 -5.65 -6.55
N HIS A 256 16.32 -5.20 -7.80
CA HIS A 256 17.18 -5.62 -8.90
C HIS A 256 18.57 -4.98 -8.78
N LEU A 257 19.60 -5.73 -9.18
CA LEU A 257 20.96 -5.21 -9.31
C LEU A 257 21.37 -5.25 -10.78
N PHE A 258 22.12 -4.25 -11.24
CA PHE A 258 22.61 -4.20 -12.62
C PHE A 258 24.03 -3.62 -12.69
N TYR A 259 24.70 -3.84 -13.83
CA TYR A 259 26.01 -3.27 -14.08
C TYR A 259 25.88 -1.92 -14.79
N LEU A 260 26.22 -0.84 -14.09
CA LEU A 260 26.30 0.50 -14.65
C LEU A 260 27.59 0.65 -15.47
N PHE A 261 27.48 1.14 -16.71
CA PHE A 261 28.60 1.39 -17.61
C PHE A 261 29.03 2.86 -17.59
N LYS A 262 30.33 3.12 -17.44
CA LYS A 262 30.95 4.45 -17.60
C LYS A 262 32.25 4.34 -18.38
N PHE A 263 32.74 5.46 -18.91
CA PHE A 263 34.16 5.53 -19.26
C PHE A 263 35.00 5.57 -17.98
N ARG A 264 36.17 4.95 -18.05
CA ARG A 264 37.09 4.93 -16.92
C ARG A 264 37.75 6.30 -16.76
N THR A 265 37.49 6.94 -15.63
CA THR A 265 38.08 8.24 -15.28
C THR A 265 39.20 8.14 -14.24
N MET A 266 39.33 7.00 -13.55
CA MET A 266 40.31 6.76 -12.48
C MET A 266 41.34 5.70 -12.90
N THR A 267 42.49 5.66 -12.22
CA THR A 267 43.49 4.60 -12.42
C THR A 267 42.91 3.23 -12.05
N VAL A 268 43.46 2.17 -12.66
CA VAL A 268 43.15 0.80 -12.23
C VAL A 268 43.56 0.64 -10.76
N ASP A 269 42.77 -0.10 -9.98
CA ASP A 269 43.00 -0.34 -8.54
C ASP A 269 42.90 0.90 -7.64
N ALA A 270 42.21 1.94 -8.09
CA ALA A 270 41.94 3.16 -7.31
C ALA A 270 41.30 2.91 -5.93
N GLU A 271 40.57 1.81 -5.75
CA GLU A 271 39.94 1.43 -4.47
C GLU A 271 40.66 0.29 -3.74
N ALA A 272 41.78 -0.25 -4.26
CA ALA A 272 42.41 -1.46 -3.72
C ALA A 272 42.95 -1.29 -2.29
N ARG A 273 43.29 -0.06 -1.87
CA ARG A 273 43.77 0.24 -0.51
C ARG A 273 42.70 0.80 0.43
N THR A 274 41.61 1.36 -0.10
CA THR A 274 40.63 2.15 0.68
C THR A 274 39.24 1.52 0.74
N GLY A 275 38.95 0.55 -0.13
CA GLY A 275 37.60 0.05 -0.35
C GLY A 275 36.69 1.10 -1.02
N ALA A 276 35.38 0.84 -0.96
CA ALA A 276 34.34 1.69 -1.54
C ALA A 276 34.22 3.03 -0.79
N VAL A 277 34.70 4.11 -1.40
CA VAL A 277 34.64 5.47 -0.82
C VAL A 277 34.00 6.42 -1.83
N TRP A 278 33.19 7.38 -1.37
CA TRP A 278 32.73 8.47 -2.22
C TRP A 278 33.91 9.27 -2.76
N ALA A 279 33.84 9.67 -4.04
CA ALA A 279 34.87 10.52 -4.62
C ALA A 279 34.75 11.92 -4.00
N THR A 280 35.87 12.50 -3.60
CA THR A 280 35.93 13.87 -3.10
C THR A 280 36.32 14.85 -4.20
N ALA A 281 36.07 16.15 -3.97
CA ALA A 281 36.58 17.20 -4.86
C ALA A 281 38.12 17.09 -4.96
N ASN A 282 38.64 17.05 -6.19
CA ASN A 282 40.07 16.85 -6.51
C ASN A 282 40.68 15.51 -6.03
N ASP A 283 39.92 14.42 -6.11
CA ASP A 283 40.42 13.08 -5.80
C ASP A 283 41.69 12.71 -6.62
N PRO A 284 42.82 12.38 -5.96
CA PRO A 284 44.10 12.12 -6.62
C PRO A 284 44.08 10.86 -7.51
N ARG A 285 43.07 10.00 -7.34
CA ARG A 285 42.90 8.77 -8.13
C ARG A 285 42.33 9.05 -9.53
N VAL A 286 41.87 10.27 -9.80
CA VAL A 286 41.28 10.68 -11.08
C VAL A 286 42.37 11.10 -12.05
N THR A 287 42.37 10.50 -13.24
CA THR A 287 43.33 10.85 -14.30
C THR A 287 43.07 12.26 -14.85
N PRO A 288 44.07 12.95 -15.46
CA PRO A 288 43.88 14.28 -16.04
C PRO A 288 42.72 14.32 -17.06
N ILE A 289 42.67 13.35 -17.98
CA ILE A 289 41.54 13.22 -18.93
C ILE A 289 40.24 12.86 -18.20
N GLY A 290 40.31 12.05 -17.15
CA GLY A 290 39.18 11.72 -16.28
C GLY A 290 38.54 12.94 -15.63
N ARG A 291 39.35 13.93 -15.23
CA ARG A 291 38.86 15.19 -14.66
C ARG A 291 38.08 16.00 -15.69
N PHE A 292 38.56 16.07 -16.93
CA PHE A 292 37.82 16.69 -18.03
C PHE A 292 36.50 15.96 -18.30
N MET A 293 36.54 14.63 -18.43
CA MET A 293 35.34 13.83 -18.72
C MET A 293 34.27 13.94 -17.62
N ARG A 294 34.66 13.96 -16.33
CA ARG A 294 33.71 14.16 -15.21
C ARG A 294 33.09 15.55 -15.20
N LYS A 295 33.85 16.57 -15.59
CA LYS A 295 33.36 17.96 -15.69
C LYS A 295 32.35 18.11 -16.82
N THR A 296 32.58 17.44 -17.95
CA THR A 296 31.69 17.49 -19.13
C THR A 296 30.63 16.39 -19.15
N ARG A 297 30.65 15.46 -18.18
CA ARG A 297 29.80 14.27 -18.09
C ARG A 297 29.89 13.32 -19.28
N ILE A 298 30.94 13.45 -20.09
CA ILE A 298 31.23 12.51 -21.18
C ILE A 298 31.44 11.10 -20.62
N ASP A 299 31.94 10.97 -19.38
CA ASP A 299 32.14 9.66 -18.74
C ASP A 299 30.86 8.86 -18.51
N GLU A 300 29.70 9.53 -18.50
CA GLU A 300 28.40 8.92 -18.25
C GLU A 300 27.66 8.49 -19.52
N LEU A 301 28.13 8.89 -20.72
CA LEU A 301 27.50 8.52 -22.00
C LEU A 301 27.31 7.00 -22.19
N PRO A 302 28.21 6.11 -21.74
CA PRO A 302 27.99 4.66 -21.84
C PRO A 302 26.75 4.15 -21.10
N GLN A 303 26.19 4.91 -20.14
CA GLN A 303 24.93 4.57 -19.47
C GLN A 303 23.73 4.55 -20.42
N ALA A 304 23.83 5.16 -21.61
CA ALA A 304 22.82 5.04 -22.66
C ALA A 304 22.51 3.57 -23.00
N ILE A 305 23.52 2.69 -22.90
CA ILE A 305 23.35 1.24 -23.08
C ILE A 305 22.42 0.65 -22.00
N ASN A 306 22.57 1.08 -20.74
CA ASN A 306 21.69 0.65 -19.64
C ASN A 306 20.25 1.14 -19.83
N VAL A 307 20.08 2.36 -20.34
CA VAL A 307 18.76 2.93 -20.65
C VAL A 307 18.06 2.12 -21.73
N LEU A 308 18.75 1.81 -22.83
CA LEU A 308 18.20 1.00 -23.92
C LEU A 308 17.86 -0.43 -23.47
N LYS A 309 18.73 -1.07 -22.67
CA LYS A 309 18.46 -2.37 -22.04
C LYS A 309 17.28 -2.36 -21.05
N GLY A 310 16.88 -1.18 -20.59
CA GLY A 310 15.79 -1.02 -19.64
C GLY A 310 16.20 -1.29 -18.19
N GLU A 311 17.50 -1.24 -17.88
CA GLU A 311 18.02 -1.28 -16.51
C GLU A 311 17.98 0.11 -15.85
N MET A 312 18.03 1.16 -16.66
CA MET A 312 17.96 2.57 -16.26
C MET A 312 16.90 3.34 -17.07
N SER A 313 16.63 4.55 -16.61
CA SER A 313 15.84 5.58 -17.27
C SER A 313 16.70 6.83 -17.51
N ILE A 314 16.27 7.74 -18.38
CA ILE A 314 16.94 9.04 -18.53
C ILE A 314 16.73 9.87 -17.27
N VAL A 315 15.49 9.88 -16.75
CA VAL A 315 15.10 10.62 -15.53
C VAL A 315 14.61 9.65 -14.47
N GLY A 316 15.24 9.66 -13.31
CA GLY A 316 14.93 8.77 -12.19
C GLY A 316 15.89 8.92 -11.00
N PRO A 317 15.67 8.19 -9.90
CA PRO A 317 16.54 8.24 -8.73
C PRO A 317 17.97 7.82 -9.06
N ARG A 318 18.96 8.42 -8.39
CA ARG A 318 20.37 8.06 -8.61
C ARG A 318 20.64 6.60 -8.18
N PRO A 319 21.28 5.78 -9.03
CA PRO A 319 21.62 4.40 -8.70
C PRO A 319 22.80 4.33 -7.73
N GLU A 320 22.53 3.96 -6.47
CA GLU A 320 23.56 3.84 -5.44
C GLU A 320 24.31 2.51 -5.50
N ARG A 321 25.51 2.48 -4.92
CA ARG A 321 26.25 1.21 -4.72
C ARG A 321 25.54 0.41 -3.61
N PRO A 322 25.45 -0.92 -3.72
CA PRO A 322 24.80 -1.75 -2.69
C PRO A 322 25.31 -1.46 -1.26
N VAL A 323 26.63 -1.26 -1.11
CA VAL A 323 27.25 -0.98 0.20
C VAL A 323 26.77 0.33 0.82
N PHE A 324 26.54 1.38 0.01
CA PHE A 324 25.99 2.64 0.51
C PHE A 324 24.48 2.58 0.68
N PHE A 325 23.79 1.87 -0.22
CA PHE A 325 22.35 1.68 -0.15
C PHE A 325 21.92 1.01 1.16
N GLN A 326 22.60 -0.06 1.58
CA GLN A 326 22.30 -0.75 2.84
C GLN A 326 22.46 0.16 4.07
N LYS A 327 23.48 1.02 4.08
CA LYS A 327 23.67 2.00 5.17
C LYS A 327 22.53 3.02 5.17
N LEU A 328 22.21 3.58 4.01
CA LEU A 328 21.15 4.59 3.87
C LEU A 328 19.77 4.02 4.17
N GLU A 329 19.50 2.77 3.81
CA GLU A 329 18.27 2.05 4.16
C GLU A 329 18.15 1.81 5.67
N THR A 330 19.28 1.63 6.37
CA THR A 330 19.30 1.47 7.83
C THR A 330 19.09 2.82 8.54
N GLU A 331 19.66 3.89 8.01
CA GLU A 331 19.63 5.24 8.62
C GLU A 331 18.37 6.03 8.28
N ILE A 332 17.77 5.80 7.11
CA ILE A 332 16.63 6.56 6.59
C ILE A 332 15.44 5.61 6.40
N PRO A 333 14.39 5.71 7.24
CA PRO A 333 13.17 4.93 7.06
C PRO A 333 12.61 5.11 5.64
N PHE A 334 12.15 4.01 5.04
CA PHE A 334 11.52 4.00 3.71
C PHE A 334 12.44 4.41 2.54
N TYR A 335 13.77 4.38 2.72
CA TYR A 335 14.71 4.76 1.67
C TYR A 335 14.53 4.01 0.34
N VAL A 336 14.10 2.75 0.38
CA VAL A 336 13.86 1.89 -0.80
C VAL A 336 12.69 2.37 -1.67
N GLU A 337 11.73 3.10 -1.09
CA GLU A 337 10.51 3.53 -1.80
C GLU A 337 10.82 4.45 -2.98
N ARG A 338 11.93 5.20 -2.91
CA ARG A 338 12.36 6.06 -4.01
C ARG A 338 12.61 5.29 -5.32
N THR A 339 12.97 4.00 -5.23
CA THR A 339 13.22 3.11 -6.37
C THR A 339 12.10 2.09 -6.59
N PHE A 340 11.02 2.16 -5.82
CA PHE A 340 9.91 1.21 -5.92
C PHE A 340 9.09 1.48 -7.17
N GLY A 341 8.97 0.48 -8.06
CA GLY A 341 8.27 0.64 -9.35
C GLY A 341 8.97 1.61 -10.33
N LEU A 342 10.11 2.18 -9.97
CA LEU A 342 10.81 3.22 -10.75
C LEU A 342 12.24 2.81 -11.04
N LYS A 343 12.62 2.89 -12.33
CA LYS A 343 14.00 2.66 -12.76
C LYS A 343 14.89 3.83 -12.33
N PRO A 344 16.13 3.56 -11.87
CA PRO A 344 17.07 4.62 -11.58
C PRO A 344 17.43 5.42 -12.84
N GLY A 345 17.77 6.69 -12.65
CA GLY A 345 18.00 7.67 -13.69
C GLY A 345 19.46 8.04 -13.88
N ILE A 346 19.80 8.50 -15.10
CA ILE A 346 21.04 9.25 -15.33
C ILE A 346 20.96 10.59 -14.57
N THR A 347 19.85 11.33 -14.77
CA THR A 347 19.50 12.53 -14.01
C THR A 347 18.24 12.30 -13.18
N GLY A 348 17.97 13.17 -12.21
CA GLY A 348 16.83 13.05 -11.31
C GLY A 348 16.70 14.25 -10.39
N LEU A 349 15.64 14.26 -9.57
CA LEU A 349 15.31 15.37 -8.67
C LEU A 349 16.48 15.72 -7.73
N ALA A 350 17.13 14.71 -7.14
CA ALA A 350 18.26 14.92 -6.25
C ALA A 350 19.44 15.58 -6.98
N GLN A 351 19.75 15.12 -8.20
CA GLN A 351 20.84 15.65 -9.02
C GLN A 351 20.59 17.10 -9.47
N VAL A 352 19.34 17.49 -9.69
CA VAL A 352 18.99 18.87 -10.04
C VAL A 352 19.06 19.80 -8.82
N ASN A 353 18.59 19.32 -7.65
CA ASN A 353 18.49 20.15 -6.45
C ASN A 353 19.79 20.28 -5.65
N GLN A 354 20.59 19.22 -5.60
CA GLN A 354 21.85 19.19 -4.83
C GLN A 354 23.09 19.31 -5.74
N GLY A 355 22.87 19.44 -7.04
CA GLY A 355 23.92 19.40 -8.03
C GLY A 355 24.52 18.00 -8.18
N TYR A 356 25.69 18.00 -8.80
CA TYR A 356 26.42 16.81 -9.17
C TYR A 356 27.78 16.83 -8.47
N ASP A 357 28.08 15.75 -7.72
CA ASP A 357 29.41 15.55 -7.11
C ASP A 357 30.56 15.61 -8.13
#